data_AF-A0AAJ0AFN3-F1
#
_entry.id   AF-A0AAJ0AFN3-F1
#
_cell.length_a   1.000
_cell.length_b   1.000
_cell.length_c   1.000
_cell.angle_alpha   90.00
_cell.angle_beta   90.00
_cell.angle_gamma   90.00
#
_symmetry.space_group_name_H-M   'P 1'
#
loop_
_entity.id
_entity.type
_entity.pdbx_description
1 polymer ?
#
loop_
_entity_poly.entity_id
_entity_poly.type
_entity_poly.pdbx_seq_one_letter_code
_entity_poly.pdbx_strand_id
1 'polypeptide(L)'
;MSTEASTSRGRDVGPAYDRDAIVGSIKRCYELIAKMVSTGPDHITYPPQGGWGDNIIPLEKLRRLGFNDVTINLVRHLPYVTSHRPMFPSTQTINYFKNGLSGSDEKYQLEDPNSVGLWPLLEGRIPQDILPLSKPLRGDRLGIWWLLDTNTDDLTAHDTYTSRPVEEIPEDEQWRAARPVHAVTYFDG
;
A
#
# COMPACT_ATOMS: atom_id res chain seq x y z
N MET A 1 36.45 -41.29 -2.31
CA MET A 1 35.70 -40.39 -1.40
C MET A 1 35.45 -39.11 -2.18
N SER A 2 34.22 -38.96 -2.67
CA SER A 2 33.85 -37.95 -3.65
C SER A 2 33.48 -36.63 -2.96
N THR A 3 33.98 -35.56 -3.56
CA THR A 3 33.65 -34.16 -3.29
C THR A 3 32.20 -33.89 -3.69
N GLU A 4 31.38 -33.34 -2.79
CA GLU A 4 30.14 -32.65 -3.18
C GLU A 4 30.24 -31.18 -2.77
N ALA A 5 30.51 -30.36 -3.80
CA ALA A 5 30.23 -28.94 -3.77
C ALA A 5 28.72 -28.77 -3.88
N SER A 6 28.06 -28.31 -2.82
CA SER A 6 26.66 -27.90 -2.89
C SER A 6 26.58 -26.54 -3.58
N THR A 7 26.18 -26.62 -4.83
CA THR A 7 25.85 -25.54 -5.76
C THR A 7 24.90 -24.52 -5.10
N SER A 8 25.32 -23.26 -5.03
CA SER A 8 24.46 -22.14 -4.67
C SER A 8 23.32 -22.04 -5.68
N ARG A 9 22.11 -22.37 -5.26
CA ARG A 9 20.89 -22.20 -6.06
C ARG A 9 20.72 -20.71 -6.35
N GLY A 10 20.76 -20.34 -7.62
CA GLY A 10 20.59 -18.97 -8.09
C GLY A 10 19.32 -18.35 -7.52
N ARG A 11 19.46 -17.14 -7.00
CA ARG A 11 18.35 -16.29 -6.61
C ARG A 11 17.65 -15.90 -7.91
N ASP A 12 16.47 -16.47 -8.15
CA ASP A 12 15.62 -16.12 -9.30
C ASP A 12 15.28 -14.63 -9.16
N VAL A 13 15.85 -13.79 -10.02
CA VAL A 13 15.61 -12.35 -9.98
C VAL A 13 14.29 -12.14 -10.69
N GLY A 14 13.20 -12.07 -9.91
CA GLY A 14 11.92 -11.58 -10.40
C GLY A 14 12.06 -10.21 -11.06
N PRO A 15 11.04 -9.75 -11.81
CA PRO A 15 11.09 -8.41 -12.41
C PRO A 15 11.47 -7.39 -11.34
N ALA A 16 12.48 -6.57 -11.64
CA ALA A 16 12.91 -5.53 -10.72
C ALA A 16 11.76 -4.54 -10.52
N TYR A 17 11.50 -4.19 -9.25
CA TYR A 17 10.53 -3.17 -8.82
C TYR A 17 10.43 -1.99 -9.81
N ASP A 18 9.25 -1.79 -10.41
CA ASP A 18 8.98 -0.70 -11.36
C ASP A 18 7.98 0.32 -10.77
N ARG A 19 8.53 1.29 -10.03
CA ARG A 19 7.78 2.41 -9.45
C ARG A 19 6.95 3.15 -10.49
N ASP A 20 7.52 3.45 -11.65
CA ASP A 20 6.90 4.37 -12.61
C ASP A 20 5.72 3.69 -13.32
N ALA A 21 5.84 2.38 -13.59
CA ALA A 21 4.72 1.57 -14.07
C ALA A 21 3.57 1.50 -13.04
N ILE A 22 3.89 1.25 -11.77
CA ILE A 22 2.90 1.20 -10.67
C ILE A 22 2.22 2.56 -10.47
N VAL A 23 2.99 3.65 -10.41
CA VAL A 23 2.45 5.01 -10.28
C VAL A 23 1.54 5.33 -11.46
N GLY A 24 1.97 4.95 -12.67
CA GLY A 24 1.19 5.12 -13.89
C GLY A 24 -0.15 4.38 -13.86
N SER A 25 -0.18 3.13 -13.41
CA SER A 25 -1.41 2.32 -13.33
C SER A 25 -2.36 2.83 -12.24
N ILE A 26 -1.85 3.16 -11.05
CA ILE A 26 -2.65 3.77 -9.97
C ILE A 26 -3.27 5.09 -10.44
N LYS A 27 -2.50 5.93 -11.13
CA LYS A 27 -2.99 7.18 -11.71
C LYS A 27 -4.18 6.93 -12.64
N ARG A 28 -4.03 6.02 -13.61
CA ARG A 28 -5.10 5.67 -14.56
C ARG A 28 -6.34 5.12 -13.84
N CYS A 29 -6.15 4.25 -12.85
CA CYS A 29 -7.23 3.71 -12.03
C CYS A 29 -8.00 4.83 -11.31
N TYR A 30 -7.31 5.76 -10.64
CA TYR A 30 -7.96 6.87 -9.94
C TYR A 30 -8.69 7.81 -10.89
N GLU A 31 -8.11 8.12 -12.06
CA GLU A 31 -8.76 8.93 -13.09
C GLU A 31 -10.00 8.25 -13.67
N LEU A 32 -9.97 6.93 -13.86
CA LEU A 32 -11.13 6.15 -14.32
C LEU A 32 -12.24 6.17 -13.27
N ILE A 33 -11.90 5.85 -12.03
CA ILE A 33 -12.85 5.86 -10.91
C ILE A 33 -13.48 7.26 -10.76
N ALA A 34 -12.68 8.33 -10.79
CA ALA A 34 -13.17 9.70 -10.68
C ALA A 34 -14.18 10.11 -11.78
N LYS A 35 -14.11 9.48 -12.96
CA LYS A 35 -15.12 9.68 -14.01
C LYS A 35 -16.43 8.92 -13.74
N MET A 36 -16.36 7.82 -12.98
CA MET A 36 -17.49 6.93 -12.72
C MET A 36 -18.25 7.28 -11.43
N VAL A 37 -17.55 7.76 -10.40
CA VAL A 37 -18.16 8.14 -9.11
C VAL A 37 -18.36 9.65 -9.03
N SER A 38 -19.15 10.12 -8.06
CA SER A 38 -19.34 11.56 -7.78
C SER A 38 -18.10 12.27 -7.21
N THR A 39 -16.90 11.81 -7.54
CA THR A 39 -15.61 12.37 -7.14
C THR A 39 -14.95 12.87 -8.42
N GLY A 40 -15.16 14.14 -8.79
CA GLY A 40 -14.60 14.71 -10.02
C GLY A 40 -13.06 14.76 -10.06
N PRO A 41 -12.47 15.01 -11.24
CA PRO A 41 -11.01 15.02 -11.44
C PRO A 41 -10.27 16.02 -10.54
N ASP A 42 -10.94 17.11 -10.14
CA ASP A 42 -10.40 18.15 -9.26
C ASP A 42 -10.07 17.64 -7.85
N HIS A 43 -10.51 16.42 -7.50
CA HIS A 43 -10.17 15.76 -6.26
C HIS A 43 -8.92 14.89 -6.34
N ILE A 44 -8.25 14.81 -7.50
CA ILE A 44 -6.98 14.11 -7.65
C ILE A 44 -5.87 15.16 -7.74
N THR A 45 -4.88 15.03 -6.86
CA THR A 45 -3.67 15.86 -6.88
C THR A 45 -2.49 15.02 -7.35
N TYR A 46 -1.75 15.53 -8.33
CA TYR A 46 -0.62 14.83 -8.96
C TYR A 46 0.72 15.31 -8.39
N PRO A 47 1.70 14.42 -8.22
CA PRO A 47 3.03 14.79 -7.76
C PRO A 47 3.74 15.69 -8.79
N PRO A 48 4.61 16.62 -8.35
CA PRO A 48 5.53 17.30 -9.24
C PRO A 48 6.59 16.33 -9.78
N GLN A 49 7.39 16.74 -10.78
CA GLN A 49 8.37 15.87 -11.45
C GLN A 49 9.39 15.22 -10.49
N GLY A 50 9.75 15.88 -9.39
CA GLY A 50 10.65 15.34 -8.35
C GLY A 50 9.95 14.64 -7.18
N GLY A 51 8.64 14.44 -7.25
CA GLY A 51 7.82 13.93 -6.16
C GLY A 51 7.49 14.95 -5.07
N TRP A 52 6.60 14.56 -4.17
CA TRP A 52 6.18 15.36 -3.02
C TRP A 52 7.34 15.64 -2.06
N GLY A 53 7.50 16.90 -1.66
CA GLY A 53 8.52 17.32 -0.71
C GLY A 53 8.19 16.97 0.75
N ASP A 54 9.21 17.04 1.60
CA ASP A 54 9.15 16.73 3.04
C ASP A 54 8.27 17.73 3.82
N ASN A 55 7.95 18.88 3.21
CA ASN A 55 6.95 19.81 3.73
C ASN A 55 5.52 19.27 3.58
N ILE A 56 5.25 18.38 2.61
CA ILE A 56 3.95 17.77 2.31
C ILE A 56 3.83 16.38 2.93
N ILE A 57 4.84 15.52 2.77
CA ILE A 57 4.85 14.15 3.31
C ILE A 57 5.68 14.09 4.61
N PRO A 58 5.13 13.58 5.73
CA PRO A 58 5.85 13.49 7.00
C PRO A 58 6.78 12.27 7.07
N LEU A 59 7.93 12.35 6.39
CA LEU A 59 8.85 11.22 6.23
C LEU A 59 9.33 10.61 7.55
N GLU A 60 9.61 11.43 8.56
CA GLU A 60 10.05 10.93 9.86
C GLU A 60 8.98 10.05 10.52
N LYS A 61 7.70 10.41 10.38
CA LYS A 61 6.58 9.59 10.90
C LYS A 61 6.47 8.26 10.15
N LEU A 62 6.60 8.30 8.83
CA LEU A 62 6.57 7.11 7.99
C LEU A 62 7.72 6.15 8.28
N ARG A 63 8.93 6.68 8.50
CA ARG A 63 10.09 5.86 8.92
C ARG A 63 9.89 5.22 10.28
N ARG A 64 9.27 5.91 11.24
CA ARG A 64 8.96 5.33 12.56
C ARG A 64 7.92 4.20 12.48
N LEU A 65 7.03 4.25 11.47
CA LEU A 65 6.11 3.14 11.14
C LEU A 65 6.80 1.96 10.45
N GLY A 66 8.10 2.09 10.10
CA GLY A 66 8.89 1.03 9.50
C GLY A 66 9.09 1.16 7.99
N PHE A 67 8.48 2.14 7.31
CA PHE A 67 8.66 2.27 5.86
C PHE A 67 10.12 2.58 5.50
N ASN A 68 10.65 1.79 4.57
CA ASN A 68 12.00 1.96 4.06
C ASN A 68 12.06 3.02 2.94
N ASP A 69 13.26 3.24 2.41
CA ASP A 69 13.47 4.27 1.38
C ASP A 69 12.79 3.95 0.05
N VAL A 70 12.56 2.67 -0.30
CA VAL A 70 11.83 2.27 -1.51
C VAL A 70 10.35 2.63 -1.38
N THR A 71 9.72 2.22 -0.28
CA THR A 71 8.32 2.56 0.02
C THR A 71 8.11 4.07 0.14
N ILE A 72 9.03 4.78 0.81
CA ILE A 72 9.00 6.25 0.88
C ILE A 72 9.14 6.89 -0.49
N ASN A 73 10.02 6.35 -1.33
CA ASN A 73 10.17 6.84 -2.69
C ASN A 73 8.89 6.67 -3.50
N LEU A 74 8.17 5.55 -3.35
CA LEU A 74 6.85 5.37 -3.95
C LEU A 74 5.83 6.40 -3.44
N VAL A 75 5.70 6.57 -2.13
CA VAL A 75 4.79 7.55 -1.49
C VAL A 75 5.00 8.95 -2.07
N ARG A 76 6.25 9.38 -2.29
CA ARG A 76 6.54 10.68 -2.89
C ARG A 76 6.02 10.84 -4.33
N HIS A 77 5.81 9.75 -5.06
CA HIS A 77 5.43 9.78 -6.48
C HIS A 77 3.99 9.33 -6.72
N LEU A 78 3.21 9.03 -5.68
CA LEU A 78 1.80 8.66 -5.86
C LEU A 78 0.92 9.89 -6.16
N PRO A 79 -0.09 9.74 -7.03
CA PRO A 79 -1.23 10.66 -7.04
C PRO A 79 -2.08 10.43 -5.78
N TYR A 80 -2.66 11.50 -5.25
CA TYR A 80 -3.51 11.44 -4.06
C TYR A 80 -4.91 11.97 -4.33
N VAL A 81 -5.89 11.24 -3.82
CA VAL A 81 -7.26 11.72 -3.75
C VAL A 81 -7.41 12.57 -2.48
N THR A 82 -7.95 13.77 -2.62
CA THR A 82 -8.16 14.73 -1.52
C THR A 82 -9.61 14.78 -1.04
N SER A 83 -10.51 14.08 -1.75
CA SER A 83 -11.89 13.90 -1.34
C SER A 83 -12.00 12.86 -0.22
N HIS A 84 -12.91 13.11 0.72
CA HIS A 84 -13.31 12.13 1.74
C HIS A 84 -14.40 11.18 1.24
N ARG A 85 -14.84 11.33 -0.03
CA ARG A 85 -15.82 10.44 -0.64
C ARG A 85 -15.17 9.07 -0.91
N PRO A 86 -15.94 7.98 -0.80
CA PRO A 86 -15.45 6.67 -1.20
C PRO A 86 -15.04 6.69 -2.67
N MET A 87 -13.87 6.16 -2.97
CA MET A 87 -13.40 5.95 -4.35
C MET A 87 -13.95 4.64 -4.90
N PHE A 88 -14.10 3.64 -4.03
CA PHE A 88 -14.69 2.34 -4.36
C PHE A 88 -15.72 2.01 -3.27
N PRO A 89 -16.72 1.13 -3.52
CA PRO A 89 -17.68 0.74 -2.48
C PRO A 89 -17.00 0.47 -1.14
N SER A 90 -17.50 1.15 -0.10
CA SER A 90 -17.00 1.03 1.28
C SER A 90 -15.50 1.33 1.48
N THR A 91 -14.81 1.93 0.50
CA THR A 91 -13.36 2.06 0.46
C THR A 91 -12.91 3.50 0.16
N GLN A 92 -11.96 4.00 0.93
CA GLN A 92 -11.27 5.27 0.71
C GLN A 92 -9.78 5.04 0.46
N THR A 93 -9.18 5.87 -0.39
CA THR A 93 -7.72 5.84 -0.59
C THR A 93 -7.02 6.53 0.57
N ILE A 94 -5.77 6.12 0.83
CA ILE A 94 -4.94 6.72 1.87
C ILE A 94 -4.17 7.89 1.28
N ASN A 95 -4.35 9.07 1.87
CA ASN A 95 -3.58 10.27 1.56
C ASN A 95 -2.49 10.46 2.62
N TYR A 96 -1.23 10.36 2.22
CA TYR A 96 -0.06 10.46 3.10
C TYR A 96 0.41 11.88 3.37
N PHE A 97 -0.36 12.90 2.97
CA PHE A 97 -0.07 14.28 3.33
C PHE A 97 -0.13 14.49 4.85
N LYS A 98 0.64 15.45 5.35
CA LYS A 98 0.69 15.80 6.78
C LYS A 98 -0.68 16.05 7.41
N ASN A 99 -1.64 16.56 6.66
CA ASN A 99 -3.01 16.82 7.11
C ASN A 99 -3.92 15.58 7.05
N GLY A 100 -3.59 14.57 6.24
CA GLY A 100 -4.31 13.31 6.13
C GLY A 100 -3.92 12.30 7.23
N LEU A 101 -2.71 12.44 7.76
CA LEU A 101 -2.23 11.63 8.89
C LEU A 101 -2.63 12.29 10.22
N SER A 102 -3.35 11.53 11.06
CA SER A 102 -3.86 12.02 12.34
C SER A 102 -3.08 11.44 13.53
N GLY A 103 -3.13 12.11 14.67
CA GLY A 103 -2.52 11.64 15.93
C GLY A 103 -1.23 12.36 16.33
N SER A 104 -0.89 12.27 17.62
CA SER A 104 0.38 12.74 18.17
C SER A 104 1.54 11.91 17.61
N ASP A 105 2.74 12.48 17.60
CA ASP A 105 3.96 11.79 17.15
C ASP A 105 4.23 10.50 17.91
N GLU A 106 3.75 10.40 19.15
CA GLU A 106 3.83 9.21 20.01
C GLU A 106 3.05 8.02 19.43
N LYS A 107 1.93 8.25 18.72
CA LYS A 107 1.18 7.17 18.05
C LYS A 107 1.98 6.51 16.93
N TYR A 108 2.94 7.22 16.37
CA TYR A 108 3.82 6.73 15.31
C TYR A 108 5.09 6.08 15.88
N GLN A 109 5.26 6.02 17.21
CA GLN A 109 6.37 5.33 17.88
C GLN A 109 6.06 3.86 18.21
N LEU A 110 4.89 3.34 17.84
CA LEU A 110 4.30 2.14 18.45
C LEU A 110 4.17 0.92 17.52
N GLU A 111 4.10 -0.24 18.17
CA GLU A 111 3.86 -1.60 17.65
C GLU A 111 2.43 -1.83 17.13
N ASP A 112 1.58 -0.79 17.19
CA ASP A 112 0.17 -0.82 16.76
C ASP A 112 -0.09 0.24 15.64
N PRO A 113 0.20 -0.11 14.38
CA PRO A 113 -0.11 0.70 13.22
C PRO A 113 -1.61 0.74 12.86
N ASN A 114 -2.45 -0.10 13.48
CA ASN A 114 -3.91 0.00 13.35
C ASN A 114 -4.42 1.29 14.00
N SER A 115 -3.80 1.71 15.11
CA SER A 115 -4.17 2.93 15.85
C SER A 115 -4.07 4.24 15.03
N VAL A 116 -3.23 4.26 13.97
CA VAL A 116 -3.10 5.37 13.02
C VAL A 116 -3.92 5.17 11.73
N GLY A 117 -4.64 4.04 11.64
CA GLY A 117 -5.55 3.72 10.55
C GLY A 117 -4.82 3.45 9.24
N LEU A 118 -3.64 2.83 9.30
CA LEU A 118 -2.82 2.45 8.15
C LEU A 118 -2.66 0.93 8.01
N TRP A 119 -3.15 0.12 8.94
CA TRP A 119 -2.97 -1.34 8.88
C TRP A 119 -4.27 -2.09 9.20
N PRO A 120 -4.59 -3.18 8.47
CA PRO A 120 -5.81 -3.97 8.71
C PRO A 120 -5.76 -4.79 10.00
N LEU A 121 -4.58 -5.26 10.42
CA LEU A 121 -4.44 -6.17 11.57
C LEU A 121 -4.37 -5.39 12.88
N LEU A 122 -4.96 -5.92 13.95
CA LEU A 122 -4.97 -5.33 15.29
C LEU A 122 -3.61 -5.37 16.00
N GLU A 123 -2.75 -6.30 15.59
CA GLU A 123 -1.44 -6.53 16.18
C GLU A 123 -0.39 -6.62 15.07
N GLY A 124 0.87 -6.34 15.44
CA GLY A 124 2.02 -6.42 14.56
C GLY A 124 2.32 -5.12 13.82
N ARG A 125 3.56 -5.00 13.34
CA ARG A 125 4.02 -3.85 12.57
C ARG A 125 3.65 -4.00 11.09
N ILE A 126 3.51 -2.87 10.41
CA ILE A 126 3.48 -2.88 8.94
C ILE A 126 4.87 -3.36 8.49
N PRO A 127 4.99 -4.42 7.67
CA PRO A 127 6.28 -4.78 7.12
C PRO A 127 6.81 -3.63 6.25
N GLN A 128 8.12 -3.37 6.33
CA GLN A 128 8.74 -2.17 5.77
C GLN A 128 8.52 -1.94 4.27
N ASP A 129 8.24 -3.02 3.53
CA ASP A 129 8.06 -3.07 2.08
C ASP A 129 6.57 -3.07 1.67
N ILE A 130 5.65 -3.06 2.62
CA ILE A 130 4.21 -3.10 2.35
C ILE A 130 3.64 -1.70 2.49
N LEU A 131 3.08 -1.18 1.40
CA LEU A 131 2.42 0.10 1.33
C LEU A 131 0.89 -0.05 1.26
N PRO A 132 0.17 0.33 2.32
CA PRO A 132 -1.28 0.48 2.29
C PRO A 132 -1.68 1.65 1.38
N LEU A 133 -2.48 1.39 0.35
CA LEU A 133 -2.97 2.39 -0.61
C LEU A 133 -4.43 2.79 -0.36
N SER A 134 -5.21 1.93 0.29
CA SER A 134 -6.60 2.16 0.65
C SER A 134 -6.94 1.55 1.99
N LYS A 135 -8.10 1.94 2.51
CA LYS A 135 -8.69 1.37 3.71
C LYS A 135 -10.22 1.42 3.65
N PRO A 136 -10.92 0.61 4.45
CA PRO A 136 -12.35 0.75 4.65
C PRO A 136 -12.74 2.12 5.18
N LEU A 137 -13.97 2.52 4.88
CA LEU A 137 -14.61 3.66 5.54
C LEU A 137 -14.73 3.38 7.04
N ARG A 138 -14.71 4.43 7.86
CA ARG A 138 -14.76 4.30 9.31
C ARG A 138 -16.04 3.57 9.74
N GLY A 139 -15.90 2.44 10.42
CA GLY A 139 -17.01 1.60 10.88
C GLY A 139 -17.56 0.64 9.82
N ASP A 140 -17.03 0.67 8.61
CA ASP A 140 -17.37 -0.26 7.53
C ASP A 140 -16.30 -1.35 7.44
N ARG A 141 -16.72 -2.62 7.39
CA ARG A 141 -15.83 -3.78 7.27
C ARG A 141 -15.76 -4.32 5.84
N LEU A 142 -16.60 -3.80 4.94
CA LEU A 142 -16.72 -4.29 3.57
C LEU A 142 -15.75 -3.62 2.61
N GLY A 143 -15.01 -2.61 3.08
CA GLY A 143 -14.00 -1.94 2.27
C GLY A 143 -12.76 -2.80 2.04
N ILE A 144 -11.99 -2.41 1.03
CA ILE A 144 -10.81 -3.14 0.58
C ILE A 144 -9.56 -2.41 1.07
N TRP A 145 -8.65 -3.17 1.67
CA TRP A 145 -7.26 -2.78 1.86
C TRP A 145 -6.45 -3.19 0.64
N TRP A 146 -5.95 -2.21 -0.11
CA TRP A 146 -4.95 -2.43 -1.15
C TRP A 146 -3.57 -2.36 -0.51
N LEU A 147 -2.93 -3.52 -0.32
CA LEU A 147 -1.61 -3.66 0.28
C LEU A 147 -0.60 -3.99 -0.81
N LEU A 148 0.25 -3.01 -1.15
CA LEU A 148 1.23 -3.15 -2.22
C LEU A 148 2.59 -3.57 -1.65
N ASP A 149 3.14 -4.66 -2.15
CA ASP A 149 4.48 -5.15 -1.83
C ASP A 149 5.51 -4.56 -2.81
N THR A 150 6.39 -3.68 -2.31
CA THR A 150 7.43 -3.06 -3.14
C THR A 150 8.62 -3.96 -3.43
N ASN A 151 8.68 -5.17 -2.86
CA ASN A 151 9.70 -6.15 -3.24
C ASN A 151 9.28 -6.97 -4.47
N THR A 152 7.98 -7.17 -4.68
CA THR A 152 7.47 -8.08 -5.72
C THR A 152 6.54 -7.42 -6.74
N ASP A 153 6.22 -6.13 -6.56
CA ASP A 153 5.21 -5.39 -7.33
C ASP A 153 3.80 -5.98 -7.23
N ASP A 154 3.55 -6.81 -6.21
CA ASP A 154 2.24 -7.44 -6.02
C ASP A 154 1.32 -6.61 -5.14
N LEU A 155 0.05 -6.58 -5.52
CA LEU A 155 -1.03 -6.06 -4.72
C LEU A 155 -1.82 -7.20 -4.08
N THR A 156 -1.97 -7.15 -2.77
CA THR A 156 -2.95 -7.95 -2.03
C THR A 156 -4.18 -7.07 -1.75
N ALA A 157 -5.32 -7.39 -2.37
CA ALA A 157 -6.60 -6.75 -2.07
C ALA A 157 -7.29 -7.51 -0.93
N HIS A 158 -7.05 -7.07 0.30
CA HIS A 158 -7.54 -7.70 1.52
C HIS A 158 -8.91 -7.13 1.90
N ASP A 159 -9.94 -7.99 1.97
CA ASP A 159 -11.27 -7.64 2.47
C ASP A 159 -11.86 -8.75 3.37
N THR A 160 -13.07 -8.53 3.90
CA THR A 160 -13.72 -9.48 4.83
C THR A 160 -14.15 -10.80 4.17
N TYR A 161 -14.23 -10.88 2.84
CA TYR A 161 -14.76 -12.05 2.11
C TYR A 161 -13.70 -12.83 1.34
N THR A 162 -12.54 -12.22 1.08
CA THR A 162 -11.42 -12.80 0.36
C THR A 162 -10.40 -13.33 1.36
N SER A 163 -10.60 -14.59 1.75
CA SER A 163 -9.64 -15.32 2.57
C SER A 163 -9.19 -16.61 1.86
N ARG A 164 -7.88 -16.78 1.78
CA ARG A 164 -7.22 -18.05 1.52
C ARG A 164 -7.44 -18.95 2.74
N PRO A 165 -7.40 -20.28 2.57
CA PRO A 165 -7.35 -21.19 3.71
C PRO A 165 -6.25 -20.76 4.68
N VAL A 166 -6.53 -20.77 5.98
CA VAL A 166 -5.59 -20.27 7.01
C VAL A 166 -4.27 -21.03 6.94
N GLU A 167 -4.30 -22.29 6.53
CA GLU A 167 -3.14 -23.16 6.36
C GLU A 167 -2.21 -22.72 5.21
N GLU A 168 -2.71 -21.92 4.26
CA GLU A 168 -1.92 -21.37 3.16
C GLU A 168 -1.30 -19.99 3.46
N ILE A 169 -1.67 -19.37 4.59
CA ILE A 169 -1.21 -18.05 5.00
C ILE A 169 -0.08 -18.24 6.01
N PRO A 170 1.14 -17.71 5.76
CA PRO A 170 2.21 -17.76 6.75
C PRO A 170 1.76 -17.11 8.07
N GLU A 171 2.19 -17.68 9.21
CA GLU A 171 1.75 -17.29 10.56
C GLU A 171 1.91 -15.78 10.83
N ASP A 172 2.95 -15.17 10.26
CA ASP A 172 3.29 -13.75 10.39
C ASP A 172 2.83 -12.86 9.20
N GLU A 173 2.11 -13.43 8.23
CA GLU A 173 1.64 -12.73 7.02
C GLU A 173 0.12 -12.78 6.87
N GLN A 174 -0.61 -12.68 7.99
CA GLN A 174 -2.09 -12.69 8.01
C GLN A 174 -2.73 -11.63 7.11
N TRP A 175 -1.97 -10.57 6.77
CA TRP A 175 -2.38 -9.55 5.82
C TRP A 175 -2.49 -10.09 4.38
N ARG A 176 -1.77 -11.15 4.01
CA ARG A 176 -1.88 -11.91 2.74
C ARG A 176 -3.09 -12.86 2.70
N ALA A 177 -4.19 -12.48 3.34
CA ALA A 177 -5.42 -13.26 3.32
C ALA A 177 -6.01 -13.40 1.90
N ALA A 178 -5.71 -12.50 0.97
CA ALA A 178 -6.07 -12.67 -0.44
C ALA A 178 -4.87 -13.13 -1.28
N ARG A 179 -5.14 -13.70 -2.47
CA ARG A 179 -4.05 -14.03 -3.41
C ARG A 179 -3.47 -12.74 -4.00
N PRO A 180 -2.14 -12.55 -3.96
CA PRO A 180 -1.52 -11.40 -4.59
C PRO A 180 -1.69 -11.42 -6.10
N VAL A 181 -1.82 -10.23 -6.69
CA VAL A 181 -1.88 -10.01 -8.14
C VAL A 181 -0.91 -8.88 -8.46
N HIS A 182 -0.15 -9.00 -9.56
CA HIS A 182 0.75 -7.95 -10.00
C HIS A 182 0.02 -6.60 -10.10
N ALA A 183 0.56 -5.56 -9.46
CA ALA A 183 -0.15 -4.31 -9.22
C ALA A 183 -0.56 -3.59 -10.51
N VAL A 184 0.31 -3.60 -11.53
CA VAL A 184 -0.02 -3.05 -12.86
C VAL A 184 -1.23 -3.78 -13.46
N THR A 185 -1.26 -5.11 -13.37
CA THR A 185 -2.39 -5.91 -13.87
C THR A 185 -3.66 -5.64 -13.08
N TYR A 186 -3.57 -5.46 -11.77
CA TYR A 186 -4.72 -5.14 -10.93
C TYR A 186 -5.34 -3.77 -11.26
N PHE A 187 -4.51 -2.74 -11.46
CA PHE A 187 -4.99 -1.37 -11.65
C PHE A 187 -5.32 -1.01 -13.11
N ASP A 188 -4.72 -1.69 -14.09
CA ASP A 188 -5.02 -1.49 -15.52
C ASP A 188 -6.03 -2.49 -16.09
N GLY A 189 -6.32 -3.57 -15.35
CA GLY A 189 -7.17 -4.70 -15.78
C GLY A 189 -8.66 -4.44 -15.78
#